data_AF-A0A1Q3K646-F1
#
_entry.id   AF-A0A1Q3K646-F1
#
_cell.length_a   1.000
_cell.length_b   1.000
_cell.length_c   1.000
_cell.angle_alpha   90.00
_cell.angle_beta   90.00
_cell.angle_gamma   90.00
#
_symmetry.space_group_name_H-M   'P 1'
#
loop_
_entity.id
_entity.type
_entity.pdbx_description
1 polymer ?
#
loop_
_entity_poly.entity_id
_entity_poly.type
_entity_poly.pdbx_seq_one_letter_code
_entity_poly.pdbx_strand_id
1 'polypeptide(L)' 'MDVTPIKTRRDYRRALKEIEGLMDAKRRTPEGDRLDVLVALVEAWEAKHYDLPDPIEAIKYRAERPRAP' A
#
# COMPACT_ATOMS: atom_id res chain seq x y z
N MET A 1 -1.97 22.29 0.60
CA MET A 1 -2.17 20.84 0.38
C MET A 1 -2.70 20.27 1.68
N ASP A 2 -3.88 19.66 1.66
CA ASP A 2 -4.53 19.11 2.86
C ASP A 2 -4.48 17.58 2.75
N VAL A 3 -3.60 16.94 3.52
CA VAL A 3 -3.42 15.49 3.56
C VAL A 3 -3.81 15.01 4.96
N THR A 4 -4.69 14.02 5.02
CA THR A 4 -5.16 13.47 6.30
C THR A 4 -4.43 12.18 6.64
N PRO A 5 -4.02 11.96 7.90
CA PRO A 5 -3.43 10.70 8.34
C PRO A 5 -4.36 9.50 8.11
N ILE A 6 -3.78 8.34 7.80
CA ILE A 6 -4.51 7.07 7.68
C ILE A 6 -4.72 6.49 9.08
N LYS A 7 -5.96 6.56 9.58
CA LYS A 7 -6.33 6.04 10.92
C LYS A 7 -7.18 4.79 10.85
N THR A 8 -7.93 4.61 9.77
CA THR A 8 -8.85 3.49 9.59
C THR A 8 -8.60 2.76 8.29
N ARG A 9 -9.08 1.51 8.18
CA ARG A 9 -9.05 0.73 6.94
C ARG A 9 -9.83 1.40 5.78
N ARG A 10 -10.77 2.29 6.09
CA ARG A 10 -11.47 3.12 5.09
C ARG A 10 -10.55 4.20 4.54
N ASP A 11 -9.77 4.86 5.40
CA ASP A 11 -8.79 5.87 4.97
C ASP A 11 -7.69 5.22 4.14
N TYR A 12 -7.26 4.02 4.51
CA TYR A 12 -6.28 3.23 3.76
C TYR A 12 -6.77 2.95 2.33
N ARG A 13 -7.98 2.40 2.18
CA ARG A 13 -8.57 2.15 0.85
C ARG A 13 -8.76 3.42 0.02
N ARG A 14 -9.08 4.54 0.67
CA ARG A 14 -9.19 5.84 -0.01
C ARG A 14 -7.82 6.31 -0.52
N ALA A 15 -6.79 6.21 0.31
CA ALA A 15 -5.42 6.56 -0.06
C ALA A 15 -4.92 5.72 -1.25
N LEU A 16 -5.16 4.40 -1.24
CA LEU A 16 -4.82 3.53 -2.38
C LEU A 16 -5.50 3.97 -3.68
N LYS A 17 -6.80 4.30 -3.63
CA LYS A 17 -7.54 4.78 -4.81
C LYS A 17 -7.01 6.12 -5.31
N GLU A 18 -6.59 7.01 -4.41
CA GLU A 18 -5.98 8.29 -4.80
C GLU A 18 -4.60 8.06 -5.44
N ILE A 19 -3.79 7.15 -4.90
CA ILE A 19 -2.50 6.75 -5.47
C ILE A 19 -2.68 6.21 -6.90
N GLU A 20 -3.64 5.31 -7.12
CA GLU A 20 -3.95 4.76 -8.46
C GLU A 20 -4.20 5.87 -9.49
N GLY A 21 -4.94 6.92 -9.11
CA GLY A 21 -5.20 8.06 -9.99
C GLY A 21 -4.02 9.01 -10.18
N LEU A 22 -2.97 8.90 -9.38
CA LEU A 22 -1.78 9.75 -9.41
C LEU A 22 -0.55 9.02 -9.99
N MET A 23 -0.66 7.77 -10.43
CA MET A 23 0.48 6.98 -10.94
C MET A 23 1.21 7.64 -12.12
N ASP A 24 0.51 8.41 -12.95
CA ASP A 24 1.09 9.16 -14.08
C ASP A 24 1.59 10.57 -13.69
N ALA A 25 1.52 10.93 -12.41
CA ALA A 25 1.96 12.23 -11.93
C ALA A 25 3.46 12.43 -12.16
N LYS A 26 3.82 13.60 -12.67
CA LYS A 26 5.21 13.96 -12.90
C LYS A 26 5.87 14.34 -11.58
N ARG A 27 7.16 14.04 -11.46
CA ARG A 27 7.98 14.48 -10.31
C ARG A 27 8.02 16.00 -10.26
N ARG A 28 8.07 16.56 -9.05
CA ARG A 28 8.12 18.01 -8.79
C ARG A 28 6.88 18.77 -9.32
N THR A 29 5.72 18.10 -9.33
CA THR A 29 4.41 18.76 -9.49
C THR A 29 3.60 18.53 -8.21
N PRO A 30 2.56 19.35 -7.95
CA PRO A 30 1.70 19.16 -6.77
C PRO A 30 1.09 17.74 -6.68
N GLU A 31 0.79 17.13 -7.82
CA GLU A 31 0.31 15.75 -7.93
C GLU A 31 1.40 14.74 -7.55
N GLY A 32 2.63 14.93 -8.03
CA GLY A 32 3.77 14.08 -7.68
C GLY A 32 4.11 14.18 -6.19
N ASP A 33 4.14 15.39 -5.64
CA ASP A 33 4.35 15.62 -4.21
C ASP A 33 3.22 14.96 -3.38
N ARG A 34 1.99 14.90 -3.91
CA ARG A 34 0.87 14.22 -3.27
C ARG A 34 1.01 12.72 -3.29
N LEU A 35 1.42 12.17 -4.42
CA LEU A 35 1.71 10.75 -4.57
C LEU A 35 2.76 10.31 -3.55
N ASP A 36 3.88 11.04 -3.47
CA ASP A 36 4.98 10.73 -2.55
C ASP A 36 4.50 10.70 -1.08
N VAL A 37 3.69 11.68 -0.68
CA VAL A 37 3.15 11.73 0.68
C VAL A 37 2.13 10.62 0.96
N LEU A 38 1.23 10.33 0.02
CA LEU A 38 0.23 9.27 0.19
C LEU A 38 0.88 7.88 0.29
N VAL A 39 1.91 7.62 -0.52
CA VAL A 39 2.70 6.37 -0.46
C VAL A 39 3.33 6.21 0.92
N ALA A 40 4.02 7.24 1.42
CA ALA A 40 4.65 7.20 2.75
C ALA A 40 3.64 6.94 3.89
N LEU A 41 2.43 7.50 3.79
CA LEU A 41 1.37 7.25 4.77
C LEU A 41 0.83 5.83 4.70
N VAL A 42 0.68 5.28 3.50
CA VAL A 42 0.27 3.89 3.27
C VAL A 42 1.29 2.93 3.86
N GLU A 43 2.57 3.10 3.56
CA GLU A 43 3.66 2.27 4.10
C GLU A 43 3.68 2.30 5.64
N ALA A 44 3.56 3.49 6.23
CA ALA A 44 3.54 3.65 7.68
C ALA A 44 2.31 3.02 8.35
N TRP A 45 1.18 2.95 7.65
CA TRP A 45 -0.02 2.25 8.13
C TRP A 45 0.14 0.74 8.00
N GLU A 46 0.62 0.26 6.85
CA GLU A 46 0.86 -1.16 6.58
C GLU A 46 1.87 -1.74 7.56
N ALA A 47 2.99 -1.07 7.83
CA ALA A 47 3.98 -1.51 8.81
C ALA A 47 3.43 -1.70 10.24
N LYS A 48 2.29 -1.07 10.57
CA LYS A 48 1.60 -1.21 11.86
C LYS A 48 0.49 -2.26 11.86
N HIS A 49 -0.05 -2.61 10.69
CA HIS A 49 -1.26 -3.42 10.56
C HIS A 49 -1.02 -4.76 9.88
N TYR A 50 0.02 -4.84 9.06
CA TYR A 50 0.48 -6.04 8.40
C TYR A 50 1.90 -6.30 8.89
N ASP A 51 2.05 -7.24 9.82
CA ASP A 51 3.33 -7.88 10.01
C ASP A 51 3.68 -8.57 8.69
N LEU A 52 4.83 -8.20 8.10
CA LEU A 52 5.42 -9.01 7.05
C LEU A 52 5.62 -10.40 7.67
N PRO A 53 4.96 -11.45 7.13
CA PRO A 53 5.20 -12.79 7.62
C PRO A 53 6.70 -13.06 7.47
N ASP A 54 7.29 -13.72 8.46
CA ASP A 54 8.69 -14.15 8.44
C ASP A 54 9.03 -14.70 7.04
N PRO A 55 10.18 -14.38 6.44
CA PRO A 55 10.56 -14.87 5.11
C PRO A 55 10.37 -16.39 4.92
N ILE A 56 10.39 -17.18 6.01
CA ILE A 56 10.08 -18.61 6.03
C ILE A 56 8.59 -18.90 5.78
N GLU A 57 7.67 -18.08 6.27
CA GLU A 57 6.22 -18.21 6.05
C GLU A 57 5.82 -17.89 4.59
N ALA A 58 6.51 -16.95 3.92
CA ALA A 58 6.26 -16.63 2.51
C ALA A 58 6.55 -17.81 1.56
N ILE A 59 7.44 -18.74 1.93
CA ILE A 59 7.76 -19.95 1.15
C ILE A 59 6.63 -20.99 1.24
N LYS A 60 5.86 -21.03 2.34
CA LYS A 60 4.77 -22.00 2.51
C LYS A 60 3.57 -21.74 1.59
N TYR A 61 3.42 -20.52 1.06
CA TYR A 61 2.29 -20.15 0.20
C TYR A 61 2.30 -20.81 -1.20
N ARG A 62 3.37 -21.53 -1.56
CA ARG A 62 3.48 -22.24 -2.85
C ARG A 62 3.17 -23.74 -2.77
N ALA A 63 2.93 -24.30 -1.59
CA ALA A 63 2.76 -25.75 -1.41
C ALA A 63 1.30 -26.24 -1.45
N GLU A 64 0.30 -25.36 -1.60
CA GLU A 64 -1.13 -25.75 -1.65
C GLU A 64 -1.78 -25.37 -2.98
N ARG A 65 -1.24 -25.90 -4.08
CA ARG A 65 -2.11 -26.39 -5.15
C ARG A 65 -2.03 -27.90 -5.12
N PRO A 66 -3.04 -28.63 -4.60
CA PRO A 66 -3.13 -30.04 -4.91
C PRO A 66 -3.20 -30.14 -6.43
N ARG A 67 -2.21 -30.83 -6.99
CA ARG A 67 -2.25 -31.31 -8.37
C ARG A 67 -3.53 -32.13 -8.47
N ALA A 68 -4.56 -31.58 -9.13
CA ALA A 68 -5.77 -32.33 -9.42
C ALA A 68 -5.37 -33.56 -10.27
N PRO A 69 -6.03 -34.71 -10.05
CA PRO A 69 -5.66 -35.99 -10.65
C PRO A 69 -5.72 -35.97 -12.18
#